data_AF-A0A3A8E715-F1
#
_entry.id   AF-A0A3A8E715-F1
#
_cell.length_a   1.000
_cell.length_b   1.000
_cell.length_c   1.000
_cell.angle_alpha   90.00
_cell.angle_beta   90.00
_cell.angle_gamma   90.00
#
_symmetry.space_group_name_H-M   'P 1'
#
loop_
_entity.id
_entity.type
_entity.pdbx_description
1 polymer ?
#
loop_
_entity_poly.entity_id
_entity_poly.type
_entity_poly.pdbx_seq_one_letter_code
_entity_poly.pdbx_strand_id
1 'polypeptide(L)' 'MATVKRFNISGKERAAILVDSEGLPLTYPNLYSIIHLRNPGYTINTIVAVLEDIKLLYLFLDKLEI' A
#
# COMPACT_ATOMS: atom_id res chain seq x y z
N MET A 1 -8.04 3.39 -10.86
CA MET A 1 -6.73 3.86 -10.36
C MET A 1 -6.49 3.23 -9.00
N ALA A 2 -5.27 2.77 -8.73
CA ALA A 2 -4.95 2.16 -7.44
C ALA A 2 -5.25 3.12 -6.28
N THR A 3 -5.60 2.58 -5.12
CA THR A 3 -6.00 3.36 -3.94
C THR A 3 -5.45 2.74 -2.67
N VAL A 4 -5.00 3.56 -1.71
CA VAL A 4 -4.60 3.07 -0.39
C VAL A 4 -5.85 2.89 0.48
N LYS A 5 -6.13 1.66 0.90
CA LYS A 5 -7.18 1.34 1.87
C LYS A 5 -6.60 1.13 3.25
N ARG A 6 -7.17 1.82 4.23
CA ARG A 6 -6.86 1.67 5.66
C ARG A 6 -7.95 0.85 6.33
N PHE A 7 -7.58 -0.05 7.23
CA PHE A 7 -8.52 -0.88 7.96
C PHE A 7 -7.96 -1.27 9.33
N ASN A 8 -8.85 -1.73 10.20
CA ASN A 8 -8.47 -2.32 11.48
C ASN A 8 -8.45 -3.85 11.32
N ILE A 9 -7.31 -4.45 11.64
CA ILE A 9 -7.20 -5.89 11.88
C ILE A 9 -7.80 -6.17 13.25
N SER A 10 -8.35 -7.37 13.43
CA SER A 10 -8.87 -7.83 14.72
C SER A 10 -7.87 -7.52 15.85
N GLY A 11 -8.34 -6.93 16.95
CA GLY A 11 -7.49 -6.55 18.08
C GLY A 11 -6.94 -5.13 18.09
N LYS A 12 -7.52 -4.20 17.30
CA LYS A 12 -7.18 -2.76 17.21
C LYS A 12 -5.90 -2.42 16.45
N GLU A 13 -5.26 -3.40 15.81
CA GLU A 13 -4.11 -3.14 14.96
C GLU A 13 -4.57 -2.43 13.68
N ARG A 14 -3.92 -1.32 13.33
CA ARG A 14 -4.22 -0.57 12.11
C ARG A 14 -3.32 -1.04 10.99
N ALA A 15 -3.89 -1.28 9.82
CA ALA A 15 -3.16 -1.67 8.63
C ALA A 15 -3.59 -0.82 7.43
N ALA A 16 -2.72 -0.77 6.43
CA ALA A 16 -3.00 -0.17 5.14
C ALA A 16 -2.45 -1.06 4.03
N ILE A 17 -3.19 -1.13 2.92
CA ILE A 17 -2.79 -1.86 1.70
C ILE A 17 -3.14 -1.02 0.47
N LEU A 18 -2.40 -1.22 -0.61
CA LEU A 18 -2.72 -0.70 -1.92
C LEU A 18 -3.65 -1.70 -2.64
N VAL A 19 -4.76 -1.20 -3.18
CA VAL A 19 -5.72 -1.98 -3.96
C VAL A 19 -5.85 -1.41 -5.37
N ASP A 20 -6.28 -2.23 -6.32
CA ASP A 20 -6.61 -1.81 -7.69
C ASP A 20 -7.99 -1.12 -7.77
N SER A 21 -8.46 -0.86 -9.00
CA SER A 21 -9.77 -0.26 -9.26
C SER A 21 -10.96 -1.12 -8.85
N GLU A 22 -10.81 -2.43 -8.79
CA GLU A 22 -11.86 -3.37 -8.36
C GLU A 22 -11.83 -3.55 -6.84
N GLY A 23 -10.82 -2.99 -6.18
CA GLY A 23 -10.61 -3.10 -4.75
C GLY A 23 -9.85 -4.37 -4.36
N LEU A 24 -9.24 -5.08 -5.31
CA LEU A 24 -8.39 -6.23 -5.05
C LEU A 24 -7.00 -5.78 -4.61
N PRO A 25 -6.36 -6.45 -3.63
CA PRO A 25 -5.02 -6.08 -3.19
C PRO A 25 -3.96 -6.26 -4.28
N LEU A 26 -3.09 -5.25 -4.46
CA LEU A 26 -1.91 -5.38 -5.31
C LEU A 26 -0.82 -6.20 -4.58
N THR A 27 -0.54 -7.41 -5.05
CA THR A 27 0.30 -8.39 -4.33
C THR A 27 1.70 -7.86 -3.99
N TYR A 28 2.45 -7.37 -4.98
CA TYR A 28 3.86 -6.99 -4.77
C TYR A 28 4.05 -5.75 -3.88
N PRO A 29 3.34 -4.62 -4.08
CA PRO A 29 3.40 -3.48 -3.17
C PRO A 29 3.07 -3.82 -1.72
N ASN A 30 2.04 -4.65 -1.53
CA ASN A 30 1.59 -5.02 -0.20
C ASN A 30 2.57 -5.97 0.49
N LEU A 31 3.17 -6.90 -0.27
CA LEU A 31 4.22 -7.76 0.26
C LEU A 31 5.45 -6.94 0.68
N TYR A 32 5.87 -5.98 -0.16
CA TYR A 32 6.94 -5.05 0.16
C TYR A 32 6.65 -4.25 1.44
N SER A 33 5.47 -3.62 1.54
CA SER A 33 5.10 -2.83 2.71
C SER A 33 5.00 -3.68 3.98
N ILE A 34 4.58 -4.95 3.86
CA ILE A 34 4.55 -5.86 5.01
C ILE A 34 5.97 -6.19 5.49
N ILE A 35 6.84 -6.65 4.59
CA ILE A 35 8.19 -7.11 4.94
C ILE A 35 9.06 -5.96 5.47
N HIS A 36 9.01 -4.81 4.79
CA HIS A 36 9.94 -3.71 5.06
C HIS A 36 9.41 -2.62 5.98
N LEU A 37 8.07 -2.52 6.18
CA LEU A 37 7.48 -1.45 6.98
C LEU A 37 6.61 -1.99 8.13
N ARG A 38 5.66 -2.90 7.86
CA ARG A 38 4.80 -3.44 8.92
C ARG A 38 5.57 -4.30 9.91
N ASN A 39 6.31 -5.30 9.42
CA ASN A 39 7.02 -6.26 10.27
C ASN A 39 8.08 -5.57 11.17
N PRO A 40 8.82 -4.55 10.71
CA PRO A 40 9.72 -3.78 11.58
C PRO A 40 9.00 -2.82 12.54
N GLY A 41 7.67 -2.69 12.47
CA GLY A 41 6.88 -1.88 13.40
C GLY A 41 6.81 -0.39 13.06
N TYR A 42 6.94 -0.02 11.78
CA TYR A 42 6.75 1.38 11.38
C TYR A 42 5.31 1.84 11.63
N THR A 43 5.15 3.15 11.85
CA THR A 43 3.82 3.73 12.11
C THR A 43 2.90 3.58 10.89
N ILE A 44 1.59 3.48 11.13
CA ILE A 44 0.61 3.39 10.04
C ILE A 44 0.69 4.57 9.07
N ASN A 45 1.01 5.77 9.57
CA ASN A 45 1.16 6.95 8.72
C ASN A 45 2.37 6.84 7.80
N THR A 46 3.48 6.28 8.29
CA THR A 46 4.66 5.98 7.47
C THR A 46 4.33 4.94 6.40
N ILE A 47 3.64 3.86 6.76
CA ILE A 47 3.23 2.83 5.80
C ILE A 47 2.35 3.43 4.71
N VAL A 48 1.37 4.27 5.09
CA VAL A 48 0.48 4.93 4.11
C VAL A 48 1.25 5.87 3.20
N ALA A 49 2.17 6.67 3.73
CA ALA A 49 2.99 7.57 2.91
C ALA A 49 3.77 6.79 1.82
N VAL A 50 4.43 5.68 2.20
CA VAL A 50 5.16 4.86 1.23
C VAL A 50 4.22 4.19 0.21
N LEU A 51 3.04 3.72 0.63
CA LEU A 51 2.06 3.17 -0.31
C LEU A 51 1.51 4.22 -1.29
N GLU A 52 1.38 5.48 -0.86
CA GLU A 52 1.04 6.61 -1.72
C GLU A 52 2.16 6.93 -2.73
N ASP A 53 3.42 6.85 -2.31
CA ASP A 53 4.57 7.02 -3.21
C ASP A 53 4.65 5.88 -4.24
N ILE A 54 4.40 4.63 -3.83
CA ILE A 54 4.33 3.48 -4.76
C ILE A 54 3.14 3.64 -5.73
N LYS A 55 2.00 4.12 -5.24
CA LYS A 55 0.84 4.42 -6.10
C LYS A 55 1.20 5.46 -7.17
N LEU A 56 1.94 6.50 -6.78
CA LEU A 56 2.43 7.52 -7.71
C LEU A 56 3.38 6.92 -8.74
N LEU A 57 4.32 6.06 -8.31
CA LEU A 57 5.23 5.36 -9.22
C LEU A 57 4.46 4.56 -10.28
N TYR A 58 3.45 3.78 -9.92
CA TYR A 58 2.65 3.06 -10.90
C TYR A 58 1.89 3.97 -11.85
N LEU A 59 1.35 5.08 -11.35
CA LEU A 59 0.73 6.08 -12.22
C LEU A 59 1.73 6.65 -13.24
N PHE A 60 2.99 6.84 -12.85
CA PHE A 60 4.04 7.26 -13.78
C PHE A 60 4.36 6.18 -14.80
N LEU A 61 4.54 4.93 -14.38
CA LEU A 61 4.83 3.81 -15.28
C LEU A 61 3.72 3.61 -16.32
N ASP A 62 2.45 3.61 -15.87
CA ASP A 62 1.28 3.54 -16.75
C ASP A 62 1.28 4.68 -17.79
N LYS A 63 1.63 5.91 -17.38
CA LYS A 63 1.70 7.07 -18.27
C LYS A 63 2.87 7.04 -19.25
N LEU A 64 3.94 6.35 -18.89
CA LEU A 64 5.13 6.19 -19.74
C LEU A 64 5.03 4.96 -20.64
N GLU A 65 3.96 4.16 -20.52
CA GLU A 65 3.77 2.90 -21.23
C GLU A 65 4.92 1.90 -20.95
N ILE A 66 5.40 1.87 -19.70
CA ILE A 66 6.48 1.00 -19.20
C ILE A 66 5.92 -0.06 -18.25
#